data_AF-A0A917DG62-F1
#
_entry.id   AF-A0A917DG62-F1
#
_cell.length_a   1.000
_cell.length_b   1.000
_cell.length_c   1.000
_cell.angle_alpha   90.00
_cell.angle_beta   90.00
_cell.angle_gamma   90.00
#
_symmetry.space_group_name_H-M   'P 1'
#
loop_
_entity.id
_entity.type
_entity.pdbx_description
1 polymer ?
#
loop_
_entity_poly.entity_id
_entity_poly.type
_entity_poly.pdbx_seq_one_letter_code
_entity_poly.pdbx_strand_id
1 'polypeptide(L)' 'MQVFQSVENIADFRALNEGEILCGYLDGMSGSTCSLSKVSRSYWHGWRNGLVDGGFAEQDDPQLDLEAQFAALPT' A
#
# COMPACT_ATOMS: atom_id res chain seq x y z
N MET A 1 -16.94 6.24 10.37
CA MET A 1 -15.50 5.90 10.34
C MET A 1 -15.35 4.68 9.48
N GLN A 2 -14.59 4.77 8.40
CA GLN A 2 -14.23 3.60 7.61
C GLN A 2 -13.08 2.91 8.35
N VAL A 3 -13.30 1.68 8.80
CA VAL A 3 -12.20 0.86 9.35
C VAL A 3 -11.37 0.45 8.14
N PHE A 4 -10.13 0.93 8.08
CA PHE A 4 -9.26 0.62 6.96
C PHE A 4 -8.91 -0.86 6.99
N GLN A 5 -9.05 -1.55 5.85
CA GLN A 5 -8.67 -2.95 5.69
C GLN A 5 -7.39 -3.03 4.85
N SER A 6 -6.34 -3.60 5.43
CA SER A 6 -5.08 -3.93 4.76
C SER A 6 -5.31 -4.74 3.49
N VAL A 7 -4.37 -4.64 2.56
CA VAL A 7 -4.36 -5.42 1.32
C VAL A 7 -3.42 -6.57 1.57
N GLU A 8 -3.97 -7.77 1.73
CA GLU A 8 -3.22 -8.94 2.22
C GLU A 8 -3.05 -10.03 1.15
N ASN A 9 -3.64 -9.87 -0.04
CA ASN A 9 -3.55 -10.85 -1.10
C ASN A 9 -3.62 -10.25 -2.51
N ILE A 10 -3.18 -11.03 -3.50
CA ILE A 10 -3.10 -10.58 -4.90
C ILE A 10 -4.47 -10.21 -5.48
N ALA A 11 -5.54 -10.93 -5.09
CA ALA A 11 -6.87 -10.66 -5.60
C ALA A 11 -7.36 -9.28 -5.14
N ASP A 12 -7.13 -8.96 -3.87
CA ASP A 12 -7.41 -7.64 -3.29
C ASP A 12 -6.57 -6.54 -3.95
N PHE A 13 -5.28 -6.79 -4.17
CA PHE A 13 -4.39 -5.84 -4.85
C PHE A 13 -4.88 -5.53 -6.27
N ARG A 14 -5.28 -6.55 -7.03
CA ARG A 14 -5.76 -6.38 -8.42
C ARG A 14 -7.07 -5.60 -8.53
N ALA A 15 -7.83 -5.47 -7.44
CA ALA A 15 -9.05 -4.66 -7.41
C ALA A 15 -8.78 -3.16 -7.16
N LEU A 16 -7.53 -2.79 -6.84
CA LEU A 16 -7.17 -1.40 -6.54
C LEU A 16 -7.05 -0.55 -7.80
N ASN A 17 -7.20 0.76 -7.61
CA ASN A 17 -6.93 1.74 -8.66
C ASN A 17 -5.43 2.05 -8.70
N GLU A 18 -4.79 1.70 -9.81
CA GLU A 18 -3.34 1.89 -10.02
C GLU A 18 -2.91 3.36 -9.96
N GLY A 19 -3.71 4.28 -10.51
CA GLY A 19 -3.40 5.71 -10.47
C GLY A 19 -3.39 6.27 -9.04
N GLU A 20 -4.36 5.87 -8.23
CA GLU A 20 -4.40 6.24 -6.81
C GLU A 20 -3.25 5.60 -6.02
N ILE A 21 -2.87 4.35 -6.32
CA ILE A 21 -1.68 3.70 -5.73
C ILE A 21 -0.45 4.54 -6.04
N LEU A 22 -0.24 4.93 -7.29
CA LEU A 22 0.92 5.72 -7.69
C LEU A 22 0.96 7.07 -6.96
N CYS A 23 -0.17 7.79 -6.90
CA CYS A 23 -0.27 9.03 -6.14
C CYS A 23 0.12 8.84 -4.66
N GLY A 24 -0.46 7.82 -4.02
CA GLY A 24 -0.15 7.48 -2.65
C GLY A 24 1.33 7.16 -2.46
N TYR A 25 1.90 6.33 -3.33
CA TYR A 25 3.31 5.92 -3.29
C TYR A 25 4.26 7.11 -3.31
N LEU A 26 4.06 8.05 -4.24
CA LEU A 26 4.90 9.25 -4.34
C LEU A 26 4.82 10.11 -3.08
N ASP A 27 3.63 10.29 -2.52
CA ASP A 27 3.44 11.06 -1.28
C ASP A 27 4.08 10.33 -0.08
N GLY A 28 3.95 9.00 0.00
CA GLY A 28 4.60 8.17 1.01
C GLY A 28 6.12 8.23 0.91
N MET A 29 6.68 8.13 -0.29
CA MET A 29 8.12 8.21 -0.56
C MET A 29 8.73 9.56 -0.18
N SER A 30 7.90 10.62 -0.10
CA SER A 30 8.32 11.94 0.39
C SER A 30 8.22 12.11 1.92
N GLY A 31 7.66 11.13 2.64
CA GLY A 31 7.38 11.21 4.07
C GLY A 31 6.16 12.08 4.42
N SER A 32 5.29 12.35 3.44
CA SER A 32 4.12 13.22 3.65
C SER A 32 3.09 12.58 4.58
N THR A 33 2.48 13.36 5.46
CA THR A 33 1.45 12.86 6.39
C THR A 33 0.15 12.51 5.65
N CYS A 34 -0.44 11.36 5.99
CA CYS A 34 -1.70 10.91 5.41
C CYS A 34 -2.82 10.87 6.47
N SER A 35 -4.02 11.35 6.09
CA SER A 35 -5.22 11.19 6.91
C SER A 35 -6.09 10.08 6.34
N LEU A 36 -6.13 8.94 7.03
CA LEU A 36 -6.90 7.75 6.64
C LEU A 36 -8.38 8.04 6.30
N SER A 37 -8.99 9.04 6.95
CA SER A 37 -10.39 9.42 6.70
C SER A 37 -10.64 10.13 5.37
N LYS A 38 -9.59 10.51 4.64
CA LYS A 38 -9.65 11.35 3.44
C LYS A 38 -9.09 10.68 2.19
N VAL A 39 -8.66 9.42 2.28
CA VAL A 39 -7.98 8.72 1.19
C VAL A 39 -8.65 7.40 0.89
N SER A 40 -8.50 6.92 -0.34
CA SER A 40 -9.00 5.61 -0.75
C SER A 40 -8.11 4.48 -0.22
N ARG A 41 -8.61 3.24 -0.33
CA ARG A 41 -7.83 2.02 -0.05
C ARG A 41 -6.60 1.92 -0.96
N SER A 42 -6.78 2.23 -2.24
CA SER A 42 -5.72 2.22 -3.26
C SER A 42 -4.60 3.20 -2.90
N TYR A 43 -4.96 4.45 -2.58
CA TYR A 43 -4.00 5.48 -2.20
C TYR A 43 -3.21 5.07 -0.96
N TRP A 44 -3.90 4.62 0.08
CA TRP A 44 -3.25 4.24 1.32
C TRP A 44 -2.27 3.07 1.13
N HIS A 45 -2.64 2.08 0.32
CA HIS A 45 -1.75 0.98 -0.03
C HIS A 45 -0.44 1.50 -0.64
N GLY A 46 -0.55 2.37 -1.65
CA GLY A 46 0.62 3.02 -2.25
C GLY A 46 1.44 3.80 -1.23
N TRP A 47 0.78 4.65 -0.43
CA TRP A 47 1.44 5.48 0.58
C TRP A 47 2.24 4.67 1.60
N ARG A 48 1.70 3.54 2.05
CA ARG A 48 2.42 2.66 2.97
C ARG A 48 3.67 2.06 2.35
N ASN A 49 3.61 1.59 1.11
CA ASN A 49 4.78 1.09 0.40
C ASN A 49 5.81 2.21 0.18
N GLY A 50 5.34 3.41 -0.17
CA GLY A 50 6.19 4.58 -0.34
C GLY A 50 6.93 4.97 0.95
N LEU A 51 6.28 4.93 2.12
CA LEU A 51 6.95 5.20 3.40
C LEU A 51 8.08 4.21 3.69
N VAL A 52 7.85 2.92 3.41
CA VAL A 52 8.86 1.88 3.62
C VAL A 52 10.05 2.11 2.71
N ASP A 53 9.81 2.28 1.41
CA ASP A 53 10.87 2.53 0.42
C ASP A 53 11.60 3.87 0.66
N GLY A 54 10.90 4.86 1.22
CA GLY A 54 11.47 6.14 1.64
C GLY A 54 12.26 6.09 2.95
N GLY A 55 12.27 4.96 3.67
CA GLY A 55 12.95 4.80 4.95
C GLY A 55 12.26 5.47 6.14
N PHE A 56 10.96 5.76 6.02
CA PHE A 56 10.15 6.41 7.06
C PHE A 56 9.38 5.41 7.93
N ALA A 57 9.24 4.16 7.49
CA ALA A 57 8.57 3.10 8.22
C ALA A 57 9.20 1.74 7.90
N GLU A 58 8.97 0.77 8.78
CA GLU A 58 9.25 -0.64 8.51
C GLU A 58 8.03 -1.29 7.85
N GLN A 59 8.27 -2.34 7.07
CA GLN A 59 7.22 -3.15 6.46
C GLN A 59 6.45 -3.92 7.54
N ASP A 60 5.12 -4.03 7.39
CA ASP A 60 4.27 -4.82 8.30
C ASP A 60 3.86 -6.18 7.72
N ASP A 61 3.23 -7.02 8.55
CA ASP A 61 2.81 -8.38 8.17
C ASP A 61 1.94 -8.42 6.90
N PRO A 62 0.88 -7.60 6.73
CA PRO A 62 0.14 -7.53 5.47
C PRO A 62 0.97 -7.23 4.22
N GLN A 63 1.95 -6.33 4.31
CA GLN A 63 2.84 -6.04 3.18
C GLN A 63 3.74 -7.23 2.85
N LEU A 64 4.28 -7.90 3.87
CA LEU A 64 5.11 -9.09 3.71
C LEU A 64 4.31 -10.26 3.11
N ASP A 65 3.08 -10.49 3.58
CA ASP A 65 2.19 -11.54 3.08
C ASP A 65 1.83 -11.34 1.61
N LEU A 66 1.60 -10.08 1.21
CA LEU A 66 1.32 -9.74 -0.18
C LEU A 66 2.57 -9.91 -1.06
N GLU A 67 3.74 -9.46 -0.59
CA GLU A 67 5.02 -9.63 -1.30
C GLU A 67 5.35 -11.11 -1.51
N ALA A 68 5.20 -11.95 -0.49
CA ALA A 68 5.42 -13.39 -0.57
C ALA A 68 4.53 -14.05 -1.64
N GLN A 69 3.28 -13.58 -1.77
CA GLN A 69 2.39 -14.08 -2.82
C GLN A 69 2.86 -13.70 -4.22
N PHE A 70 3.32 -12.46 -4.42
CA PHE A 70 3.87 -12.04 -5.70
C PHE A 70 5.15 -12.81 -6.06
N ALA A 71 6.02 -13.07 -5.07
CA ALA A 71 7.24 -13.86 -5.27
C ALA A 71 6.96 -15.32 -5.64
N ALA A 72 5.79 -15.86 -5.27
CA ALA A 72 5.37 -17.23 -5.61
C ALA A 72 4.73 -17.36 -7.01
N LEU A 73 4.52 -16.26 -7.74
CA LEU A 73 3.95 -16.32 -9.09
C LEU A 73 4.95 -16.91 -10.10
N PRO A 74 4.49 -17.75 -11.05
CA PRO A 74 5.35 -18.25 -12.10
C PRO A 74 5.81 -17.11 -13.02
N THR A 75 7.12 -17.08 -13.31
CA THR A 75 7.78 -16.13 -14.24
C THR A 75 7.58 -16.51 -15.69
#